data_AF-A0A7M3YKQ4-F1
#
_entry.id   AF-A0A7M3YKQ4-F1
#
_cell.length_a   1.000
_cell.length_b   1.000
_cell.length_c   1.000
_cell.angle_alpha   90.00
_cell.angle_beta   90.00
_cell.angle_gamma   90.00
#
_symmetry.space_group_name_H-M   'P 1'
#
loop_
_entity.id
_entity.type
_entity.pdbx_description
1 polymer ?
#
loop_
_entity_poly.entity_id
_entity_poly.type
_entity_poly.pdbx_seq_one_letter_code
_entity_poly.pdbx_strand_id
1 'polypeptide(L)'
;HLGHEAASAGTHPAAQVSENALKVLQSKGISIDGLSPKSVDLFSAKDFDMVISMGCGVSCPAMRIDQDWGLDDPVGKSLQTFEATAEEIERRLSAL
;
A
#
# COMPACT_ATOMS: atom_id res chain seq x y z
N HIS A 1 11.79 -13.65 1.38
CA HIS A 1 11.67 -12.78 2.56
C HIS A 1 13.01 -12.13 2.85
N LEU A 2 13.08 -10.80 2.84
CA LEU A 2 14.29 -10.02 3.18
C LEU A 2 14.45 -9.81 4.71
N GLY A 3 13.72 -10.58 5.53
CA GLY A 3 13.71 -10.40 6.99
C GLY A 3 12.79 -9.29 7.49
N HIS A 4 11.99 -8.68 6.63
CA HIS A 4 11.01 -7.66 7.00
C HIS A 4 9.61 -8.25 7.20
N GLU A 5 8.87 -7.61 8.11
CA GLU A 5 7.43 -7.77 8.28
C GLU A 5 6.74 -6.46 7.88
N ALA A 6 5.54 -6.56 7.30
CA ALA A 6 4.82 -5.39 6.80
C ALA A 6 3.33 -5.48 7.16
N ALA A 7 2.75 -4.31 7.43
CA ALA A 7 1.31 -4.11 7.58
C ALA A 7 0.87 -2.93 6.70
N SER A 8 -0.43 -2.88 6.42
CA SER A 8 -1.05 -1.84 5.60
C SER A 8 -2.36 -1.35 6.20
N ALA A 9 -2.65 -0.07 5.96
CA ALA A 9 -3.86 0.62 6.40
C ALA A 9 -4.15 1.83 5.49
N GLY A 10 -5.36 2.37 5.57
CA GLY A 10 -5.77 3.58 4.85
C GLY A 10 -6.52 4.57 5.74
N THR A 11 -6.46 5.85 5.40
CA THR A 11 -7.24 6.91 6.08
C THR A 11 -8.74 6.80 5.82
N HIS A 12 -9.10 6.30 4.64
CA HIS A 12 -10.48 6.06 4.22
C HIS A 12 -10.56 4.66 3.60
N PRO A 13 -10.61 3.60 4.43
CA PRO A 13 -10.63 2.23 3.92
C PRO A 13 -11.91 1.99 3.09
N ALA A 14 -11.73 1.42 1.89
CA ALA A 14 -12.84 1.00 1.05
C ALA A 14 -13.55 -0.23 1.64
N ALA A 15 -14.71 -0.61 1.07
CA ALA A 15 -15.44 -1.80 1.49
C ALA A 15 -14.71 -3.12 1.14
N GLN A 16 -13.92 -3.11 0.06
CA GLN A 16 -13.21 -4.29 -0.44
C GLN A 16 -11.88 -3.90 -1.07
N VAL A 17 -10.97 -4.88 -1.19
CA VAL A 17 -9.73 -4.71 -1.94
C VAL A 17 -10.05 -4.52 -3.43
N SER A 18 -9.31 -3.64 -4.11
CA SER A 18 -9.44 -3.45 -5.56
C SER A 18 -9.22 -4.77 -6.31
N GLU A 19 -10.15 -5.13 -7.19
CA GLU A 19 -10.01 -6.33 -8.03
C GLU A 19 -8.76 -6.29 -8.92
N ASN A 20 -8.38 -5.11 -9.41
CA ASN A 20 -7.16 -4.96 -10.20
C ASN A 20 -5.90 -5.16 -9.35
N ALA A 21 -5.90 -4.69 -8.10
CA ALA A 21 -4.80 -4.97 -7.18
C ALA A 21 -4.67 -6.47 -6.88
N LEU A 22 -5.80 -7.16 -6.66
CA LEU A 22 -5.81 -8.62 -6.47
C LEU A 22 -5.24 -9.37 -7.69
N LYS A 23 -5.64 -8.98 -8.91
CA LYS A 23 -5.11 -9.58 -10.15
C LYS A 23 -3.59 -9.42 -10.26
N VAL A 24 -3.06 -8.25 -9.91
CA VAL A 24 -1.61 -7.98 -9.93
C VAL A 24 -0.87 -8.82 -8.88
N LEU A 25 -1.41 -8.94 -7.67
CA LEU A 25 -0.80 -9.79 -6.63
C LEU A 25 -0.80 -11.27 -7.06
N GLN A 26 -1.92 -11.76 -7.58
CA GLN A 26 -2.04 -13.14 -8.07
C GLN A 26 -1.11 -13.43 -9.24
N SER A 27 -0.94 -12.50 -10.20
CA SER A 27 -0.03 -12.70 -11.33
C SER A 27 1.43 -12.80 -10.89
N LYS A 28 1.77 -12.20 -9.75
CA LYS A 28 3.08 -12.28 -9.09
C LYS A 28 3.21 -13.45 -8.11
N GLY A 29 2.19 -14.29 -7.98
CA GLY A 29 2.20 -15.45 -7.07
C GLY A 29 2.08 -15.10 -5.59
N ILE A 30 1.59 -13.90 -5.27
CA ILE A 30 1.38 -13.44 -3.89
C ILE A 30 -0.02 -13.87 -3.43
N SER A 31 -0.09 -14.51 -2.25
CA SER A 31 -1.38 -14.90 -1.67
C SER A 31 -2.22 -13.67 -1.35
N ILE A 32 -3.51 -13.77 -1.64
CA ILE A 32 -4.51 -12.74 -1.35
C ILE A 32 -5.46 -13.13 -0.20
N ASP A 33 -5.20 -14.27 0.44
CA ASP A 33 -6.06 -14.79 1.49
C ASP A 33 -6.05 -13.87 2.71
N GLY A 34 -7.24 -13.52 3.19
CA GLY A 34 -7.41 -12.66 4.37
C GLY A 34 -7.10 -11.18 4.14
N LEU A 35 -6.80 -10.75 2.90
CA LEU A 35 -6.62 -9.34 2.60
C LEU A 35 -7.93 -8.56 2.78
N SER A 36 -7.88 -7.49 3.54
CA SER A 36 -9.01 -6.58 3.77
C SER A 36 -8.53 -5.14 4.00
N PRO A 37 -9.33 -4.14 3.59
CA PRO A 37 -9.10 -2.75 3.98
C PRO A 37 -9.19 -2.58 5.50
N LYS A 38 -8.24 -1.85 6.09
CA LYS A 38 -8.17 -1.57 7.53
C LYS A 38 -7.96 -0.07 7.75
N SER A 39 -8.62 0.48 8.76
CA SER A 39 -8.42 1.90 9.13
C SER A 39 -7.03 2.11 9.73
N VAL A 40 -6.40 3.22 9.38
CA VAL A 40 -5.15 3.68 10.01
C VAL A 40 -5.31 3.96 11.50
N ASP A 41 -6.52 4.26 11.97
CA ASP A 41 -6.81 4.52 13.39
C ASP A 41 -6.57 3.28 14.29
N LEU A 42 -6.52 2.09 13.69
CA LEU A 42 -6.22 0.84 14.38
C LEU A 42 -4.71 0.60 14.55
N PHE A 43 -3.86 1.49 14.01
CA PHE A 43 -2.41 1.35 14.00
C PHE A 43 -1.73 2.50 14.73
N SER A 44 -0.58 2.20 15.35
CA SER A 44 0.32 3.19 15.92
C SER A 44 1.61 3.22 15.12
N ALA A 45 2.00 4.39 14.62
CA ALA A 45 3.28 4.57 13.91
C ALA A 45 4.51 4.18 14.74
N LYS A 46 4.39 4.16 16.08
CA LYS A 46 5.48 3.80 16.98
C LYS A 46 5.78 2.30 16.99
N ASP A 47 4.87 1.49 16.48
CA ASP A 47 5.01 0.03 16.44
C ASP A 47 5.82 -0.44 15.22
N PHE A 48 6.20 0.50 14.35
CA PHE A 48 6.93 0.24 13.11
C PHE A 48 8.26 0.99 13.08
N ASP A 49 9.29 0.33 12.57
CA ASP A 49 10.59 0.96 12.29
C ASP A 49 10.50 1.99 11.16
N MET A 50 9.57 1.77 10.22
CA MET A 50 9.38 2.62 9.04
C MET A 50 7.90 2.70 8.65
N VAL A 51 7.41 3.92 8.46
CA VAL A 51 6.06 4.22 7.96
C VAL A 51 6.16 4.90 6.61
N ILE A 52 5.64 4.24 5.58
CA ILE A 52 5.68 4.74 4.20
C ILE A 52 4.26 5.18 3.80
N SER A 53 4.12 6.44 3.41
CA SER A 53 2.93 6.96 2.75
C SER A 53 3.02 6.67 1.25
N MET A 54 1.95 6.11 0.69
CA MET A 54 1.86 5.89 -0.75
C MET A 54 1.56 7.20 -1.50
N GLY A 55 0.98 8.21 -0.84
CA GLY A 55 0.63 9.52 -1.39
C GLY A 55 -0.57 10.16 -0.67
N CYS A 56 -0.54 11.48 -0.45
CA CYS A 56 -1.61 12.21 0.24
C CYS A 56 -2.62 12.80 -0.76
N GLY A 57 -3.71 12.06 -1.01
CA GLY A 57 -4.78 12.55 -1.88
C GLY A 57 -5.68 13.62 -1.24
N VAL A 58 -5.81 13.68 0.10
CA VAL A 58 -6.83 14.54 0.74
C VAL A 58 -6.58 14.92 2.22
N SER A 59 -5.80 14.18 3.00
CA SER A 59 -5.42 14.58 4.38
C SER A 59 -4.31 13.66 4.92
N CYS A 60 -3.20 14.23 5.37
CA CYS A 60 -2.16 13.45 6.05
C CYS A 60 -2.62 13.13 7.48
N PRO A 61 -2.56 11.85 7.90
CA PRO A 61 -2.80 11.50 9.30
C PRO A 61 -1.77 12.18 10.21
N ALA A 62 -2.15 12.52 11.44
CA ALA A 62 -1.26 13.10 12.45
C ALA A 62 -0.33 12.03 13.07
N MET A 63 0.42 11.33 12.23
CA MET A 63 1.35 10.27 12.61
C MET A 63 2.72 10.47 11.94
N ARG A 64 3.74 9.79 12.47
CA ARG A 64 5.08 9.79 11.84
C ARG A 64 4.99 9.16 10.45
N ILE A 65 5.55 9.85 9.45
CA ILE A 65 5.75 9.34 8.09
C ILE A 65 7.25 9.47 7.82
N ASP A 66 7.91 8.35 7.53
CA ASP A 66 9.35 8.28 7.29
C ASP A 66 9.68 8.47 5.81
N GLN A 67 8.81 8.01 4.93
CA GLN A 67 8.87 8.30 3.48
C GLN A 67 7.48 8.60 2.94
N ASP A 68 7.39 9.58 2.04
CA ASP A 68 6.22 9.79 1.20
C ASP A 68 6.60 9.50 -0.24
N TRP A 69 5.99 8.46 -0.81
CA TRP A 69 6.30 8.04 -2.16
C TRP A 69 5.57 8.84 -3.23
N GLY A 70 4.49 9.53 -2.87
CA GLY A 70 3.75 10.40 -3.77
C GLY A 70 3.29 9.71 -5.06
N LEU A 71 2.91 8.43 -4.98
CA LEU A 71 2.39 7.67 -6.11
C LEU A 71 0.98 8.16 -6.46
N ASP A 72 0.70 8.26 -7.75
CA ASP A 72 -0.64 8.55 -8.24
C ASP A 72 -1.60 7.42 -7.86
N ASP A 73 -2.78 7.78 -7.35
CA ASP A 73 -3.81 6.81 -6.97
C ASP A 73 -4.30 6.03 -8.22
N PRO A 74 -4.16 4.69 -8.25
CA PRO A 74 -4.64 3.87 -9.37
C PRO A 74 -6.14 3.59 -9.32
N VAL A 75 -6.86 3.96 -8.24
CA VAL A 75 -8.30 3.69 -8.10
C VAL A 75 -9.09 4.21 -9.30
N GLY A 76 -9.96 3.34 -9.85
CA GLY A 76 -10.77 3.63 -11.03
C GLY A 76 -10.03 3.61 -12.37
N LYS A 77 -8.71 3.39 -12.37
CA LYS A 77 -7.88 3.30 -13.58
C LYS A 77 -7.75 1.85 -14.10
N SER A 78 -7.10 1.70 -15.24
CA SER A 78 -6.93 0.42 -15.93
C SER A 78 -6.02 -0.53 -15.16
N LEU A 79 -6.09 -1.84 -15.47
CA LEU A 79 -5.18 -2.84 -14.89
C LEU A 79 -3.70 -2.49 -15.15
N GLN A 80 -3.38 -1.98 -16.34
CA GLN A 80 -2.03 -1.53 -16.69
C GLN A 80 -1.51 -0.44 -15.74
N THR A 81 -2.38 0.46 -15.26
CA THR A 81 -1.97 1.45 -14.27
C THR A 81 -1.64 0.79 -12.93
N PHE A 82 -2.42 -0.20 -12.49
CA PHE A 82 -2.10 -0.97 -11.28
C PHE A 82 -0.78 -1.75 -11.41
N GLU A 83 -0.51 -2.34 -12.58
CA GLU A 83 0.75 -3.03 -12.87
C GLU A 83 1.93 -2.07 -12.77
N ALA A 84 1.85 -0.89 -13.40
CA ALA A 84 2.88 0.14 -13.32
C ALA A 84 3.09 0.66 -11.90
N THR A 85 2.01 0.85 -11.12
CA THR A 85 2.11 1.23 -9.71
C THR A 85 2.83 0.15 -8.90
N ALA A 86 2.52 -1.14 -9.11
CA ALA A 86 3.17 -2.24 -8.41
C ALA A 86 4.66 -2.37 -8.76
N GLU A 87 5.03 -2.18 -10.04
CA GLU A 87 6.43 -2.16 -10.47
C GLU A 87 7.21 -1.02 -9.82
N GLU A 88 6.62 0.17 -9.70
CA GLU A 88 7.26 1.30 -9.01
C GLU A 88 7.44 1.04 -7.51
N ILE A 89 6.46 0.40 -6.86
CA ILE A 89 6.58 -0.05 -5.47
C ILE A 89 7.74 -1.03 -5.30
N GLU A 90 7.81 -2.05 -6.15
CA GLU A 90 8.90 -3.05 -6.12
C GLU A 90 10.28 -2.42 -6.35
N ARG A 91 10.37 -1.47 -7.29
CA ARG A 91 11.60 -0.74 -7.58
C ARG A 91 12.07 0.04 -6.35
N ARG A 92 11.16 0.71 -5.63
CA ARG A 92 11.49 1.46 -4.41
C ARG A 92 11.88 0.55 -3.26
N LEU A 93 11.14 -0.54 -3.04
CA LEU A 93 11.47 -1.55 -2.03
C LEU A 93 12.86 -2.16 -2.23
N SER A 94 13.27 -2.36 -3.49
CA SER A 94 14.59 -2.90 -3.82
C SER A 94 15.75 -1.93 -3.55
N ALA A 95 15.46 -0.65 -3.34
CA ALA A 95 16.43 0.39 -3.06
C ALA A 95 16.47 0.81 -1.58
N LEU A 96 15.63 0.21 -0.73
CA LEU A 96 15.65 0.35 0.73
C LEU A 96 16.68 -0.58 1.36
#